data_AF-A0A9E3QHY2-F1
#
_entry.id   AF-A0A9E3QHY2-F1
#
_cell.length_a   1.000
_cell.length_b   1.000
_cell.length_c   1.000
_cell.angle_alpha   90.00
_cell.angle_beta   90.00
_cell.angle_gamma   90.00
#
_symmetry.space_group_name_H-M   'P 1'
#
loop_
_entity.id
_entity.type
_entity.pdbx_description
1 polymer ?
#
loop_
_entity_poly.entity_id
_entity_poly.type
_entity_poly.pdbx_seq_one_letter_code
_entity_poly.pdbx_strand_id
1 'polypeptide(L)'
;ARGEPYHPWLSIGQILAWQLERVLPGRHVRVEILADGGLCLEQAILLLSDLRRRPDAVLIYAGHNEFQARFGWSRDVRYYIEEGPRPRRGALEAWASRVSFLCGLIEETIEKQRLPFPPPPHATRELVDHPAFTPDEYAFLREDFRRRLDRVVAYCDRLGALPILVLPASNDSGYPPARSYLAPNTPPADREAFARAFRDARALEHSDPTRAEAAFRALLARQPSFAETHFRLARVLERSGRYEEAARHYTWARDLDGMPMRCPSDFQAAYRTVAARHPSAILVDGPAVLRRIAPHGILDDHLFHDAHHPTLRGYAALAQEALDQLCARRAFGWPDGVAAPRIDPADCAAHFGLDAERWATVCERSATFYGRVAFIRYDPSESLHHAERYLAAARQITAGASPDEVGIPGLGLPSSSEARRREEVIRHKEREGFPKKSLGVQAATSDGSRATIVRP
;
A
#
# COMPACT_ATOMS: atom_id res chain seq x y z
N ALA A 1 8.82 0.71 7.68
CA ALA A 1 9.59 1.96 7.54
C ALA A 1 11.05 1.80 7.07
N ARG A 2 11.54 0.58 6.79
CA ARG A 2 12.95 0.31 6.45
C ARG A 2 13.48 1.06 5.22
N GLY A 3 12.60 1.42 4.29
CA GLY A 3 12.97 2.12 3.06
C GLY A 3 13.07 1.22 1.83
N GLU A 4 12.49 0.02 1.86
CA GLU A 4 12.48 -0.87 0.70
C GLU A 4 11.84 -0.20 -0.55
N PRO A 5 12.39 -0.39 -1.76
CA PRO A 5 13.58 -1.20 -2.09
C PRO A 5 14.92 -0.43 -1.99
N TYR A 6 14.95 0.79 -1.44
CA TYR A 6 16.12 1.67 -1.35
C TYR A 6 17.00 1.45 -0.11
N HIS A 7 16.68 0.50 0.76
CA HIS A 7 17.48 0.25 1.96
C HIS A 7 18.92 -0.22 1.63
N PRO A 8 19.97 0.19 2.37
CA PRO A 8 19.94 1.04 3.58
C PRO A 8 20.04 2.54 3.29
N TRP A 9 19.96 2.94 2.02
CA TRP A 9 20.33 4.30 1.60
C TRP A 9 19.26 5.33 1.92
N LEU A 10 17.99 4.98 1.75
CA LEU A 10 16.89 5.93 1.83
C LEU A 10 15.65 5.30 2.48
N SER A 11 15.01 6.08 3.35
CA SER A 11 13.73 5.82 3.99
C SER A 11 13.05 7.15 4.34
N ILE A 12 11.76 7.14 4.69
CA ILE A 12 11.06 8.34 5.18
C ILE A 12 11.81 8.97 6.36
N GLY A 13 12.28 8.15 7.31
CA GLY A 13 13.01 8.63 8.48
C GLY A 13 14.34 9.30 8.14
N GLN A 14 15.10 8.73 7.19
CA GLN A 14 16.35 9.33 6.71
C GLN A 14 16.12 10.64 5.96
N ILE A 15 15.09 10.72 5.10
CA ILE A 15 14.73 11.97 4.41
C ILE A 15 14.34 13.05 5.43
N LEU A 16 13.53 12.70 6.44
CA LEU A 16 13.15 13.62 7.51
C LEU A 16 14.36 14.13 8.30
N ALA A 17 15.30 13.24 8.65
CA ALA A 17 16.51 13.63 9.38
C ALA A 17 17.35 14.64 8.58
N TRP A 18 17.60 14.36 7.30
CA TRP A 18 18.31 15.28 6.42
C TRP A 18 17.65 16.66 6.38
N GLN A 19 16.33 16.72 6.27
CA GLN A 19 15.61 18.00 6.20
C GLN A 19 15.54 18.72 7.55
N LEU A 20 15.41 17.98 8.65
CA LEU A 20 15.43 18.56 9.99
C LEU A 20 16.79 19.19 10.31
N GLU A 21 17.90 18.57 9.93
CA GLU A 21 19.24 19.14 10.14
C GLU A 21 19.46 20.42 9.32
N ARG A 22 18.83 20.55 8.15
CA ARG A 22 18.84 21.80 7.35
C ARG A 22 18.09 22.93 8.05
N VAL A 23 17.01 22.62 8.75
CA VAL A 23 16.15 23.61 9.43
C VAL A 23 16.66 23.94 10.83
N LEU A 24 17.28 22.98 11.52
CA LEU A 24 17.75 23.07 12.89
C LEU A 24 19.29 23.03 12.91
N PRO A 25 19.98 24.09 12.43
CA PRO A 25 21.43 24.08 12.34
C PRO A 25 22.05 23.85 13.72
N GLY A 26 23.04 22.95 13.78
CA GLY A 26 23.71 22.56 15.02
C GLY A 26 23.01 21.46 15.83
N ARG A 27 21.83 20.99 15.39
CA ARG A 27 21.23 19.74 15.91
C ARG A 27 21.60 18.59 14.97
N HIS A 28 22.10 17.50 15.54
CA HIS A 28 22.33 16.25 14.82
C HIS A 28 21.13 15.32 15.03
N VAL A 29 20.52 14.85 13.94
CA VAL A 29 19.36 13.97 13.98
C VAL A 29 19.81 12.53 13.73
N ARG A 30 19.76 11.70 14.78
CA ARG A 30 20.10 10.28 14.66
C ARG A 30 18.85 9.47 14.33
N VAL A 31 18.88 8.78 13.19
CA VAL A 31 17.85 7.80 12.81
C VAL A 31 18.30 6.40 13.22
N GLU A 32 17.44 5.69 13.95
CA GLU A 32 17.61 4.27 14.25
C GLU A 32 16.49 3.49 13.56
N ILE A 33 16.85 2.72 12.53
CA ILE A 33 15.89 1.89 11.78
C ILE A 33 15.87 0.50 12.41
N LEU A 34 14.84 0.22 13.19
CA LEU A 34 14.58 -1.12 13.73
C LEU A 34 13.85 -2.03 12.75
N ALA A 35 13.12 -1.45 11.79
CA ALA A 35 12.28 -2.21 10.87
C ALA A 35 13.10 -3.14 9.96
N ASP A 36 12.64 -4.38 9.84
CA ASP A 36 13.10 -5.35 8.84
C ASP A 36 11.98 -5.67 7.82
N GLY A 37 12.35 -6.31 6.71
CA GLY A 37 11.42 -6.75 5.68
C GLY A 37 10.48 -7.84 6.20
N GLY A 38 9.20 -7.76 5.82
CA GLY A 38 8.20 -8.79 6.15
C GLY A 38 7.59 -8.72 7.55
N LEU A 39 8.00 -7.80 8.41
CA LEU A 39 7.45 -7.68 9.77
C LEU A 39 5.99 -7.20 9.77
N CYS A 40 5.16 -7.81 10.61
CA CYS A 40 3.88 -7.24 11.03
C CYS A 40 4.05 -6.27 12.22
N LEU A 41 3.00 -5.52 12.57
CA LEU A 41 3.03 -4.52 13.64
C LEU A 41 3.42 -5.12 14.99
N GLU A 42 2.93 -6.32 15.32
CA GLU A 42 3.31 -7.02 16.55
C GLU A 42 4.82 -7.24 16.64
N GLN A 43 5.43 -7.79 15.59
CA GLN A 43 6.87 -8.04 15.56
C GLN A 43 7.66 -6.73 15.61
N ALA A 44 7.20 -5.70 14.88
CA ALA A 44 7.85 -4.39 14.89
C ALA A 44 7.82 -3.73 16.27
N ILE A 45 6.73 -3.87 17.03
CA ILE A 45 6.63 -3.35 18.41
C ILE A 45 7.59 -4.07 19.35
N LEU A 46 7.79 -5.39 19.18
CA LEU A 46 8.72 -6.15 20.03
C LEU A 46 10.14 -5.62 19.93
N LEU A 47 10.57 -5.14 18.75
CA LEU A 47 11.91 -4.55 18.57
C LEU A 47 12.13 -3.28 19.40
N LEU A 48 11.06 -2.63 19.89
CA LEU A 48 11.19 -1.47 20.78
C LEU A 48 11.78 -1.83 22.14
N SER A 49 11.79 -3.12 22.55
CA SER A 49 12.42 -3.56 23.80
C SER A 49 13.93 -3.36 23.81
N ASP A 50 14.55 -3.33 22.62
CA ASP A 50 16.00 -3.29 22.46
C ASP A 50 16.53 -1.85 22.34
N LEU A 51 15.63 -0.86 22.47
CA LEU A 51 16.00 0.55 22.44
C LEU A 51 16.93 0.90 23.60
N ARG A 52 18.16 1.29 23.26
CA ARG A 52 19.18 1.71 24.23
C ARG A 52 19.09 3.20 24.61
N ARG A 53 18.27 3.97 23.89
CA ARG A 53 18.08 5.40 24.09
C ARG A 53 16.61 5.74 23.97
N ARG A 54 16.15 6.70 24.78
CA ARG A 54 14.80 7.25 24.66
C ARG A 54 14.70 8.04 23.34
N PRO A 55 13.78 7.71 22.42
CA PRO A 55 13.57 8.47 21.21
C PRO A 55 12.78 9.76 21.47
N ASP A 56 13.06 10.82 20.71
CA ASP A 56 12.23 12.04 20.65
C ASP A 56 11.02 11.87 19.73
N ALA A 57 11.09 10.93 18.79
CA ALA A 57 10.01 10.59 17.86
C ALA A 57 10.06 9.11 17.48
N VAL A 58 8.89 8.52 17.21
CA VAL A 58 8.74 7.14 16.75
C VAL A 58 7.92 7.13 15.47
N LEU A 59 8.54 6.75 14.35
CA LEU A 59 7.86 6.62 13.07
C LEU A 59 7.34 5.18 12.88
N ILE A 60 6.03 5.04 12.71
CA ILE A 60 5.35 3.77 12.54
C ILE A 60 4.80 3.70 11.12
N TYR A 61 5.30 2.74 10.34
CA TYR A 61 4.81 2.45 8.99
C TYR A 61 4.73 0.92 8.84
N ALA A 62 3.56 0.37 9.16
CA ALA A 62 3.26 -1.06 9.19
C ALA A 62 1.79 -1.34 8.78
N GLY A 63 1.50 -2.55 8.32
CA GLY A 63 0.13 -2.97 7.95
C GLY A 63 0.07 -3.83 6.69
N HIS A 64 1.06 -3.74 5.80
CA HIS A 64 1.11 -4.60 4.62
C HIS A 64 1.31 -6.08 4.94
N ASN A 65 2.02 -6.39 6.03
CA ASN A 65 2.42 -7.76 6.38
C ASN A 65 1.54 -8.44 7.45
N GLU A 66 0.37 -7.89 7.77
CA GLU A 66 -0.43 -8.45 8.87
C GLU A 66 -0.90 -9.89 8.61
N PHE A 67 -1.03 -10.28 7.33
CA PHE A 67 -1.48 -11.61 6.93
C PHE A 67 -0.30 -12.53 6.59
N GLN A 68 0.59 -12.14 5.67
CA GLN A 68 1.70 -13.00 5.24
C GLN A 68 2.75 -13.28 6.32
N ALA A 69 2.84 -12.46 7.36
CA ALA A 69 3.70 -12.75 8.51
C ALA A 69 3.09 -13.79 9.45
N ARG A 70 1.80 -14.12 9.32
CA ARG A 70 1.07 -15.00 10.25
C ARG A 70 0.52 -16.26 9.59
N PHE A 71 0.25 -16.20 8.30
CA PHE A 71 -0.29 -17.31 7.53
C PHE A 71 0.69 -17.73 6.43
N GLY A 72 0.93 -19.04 6.33
CA GLY A 72 1.73 -19.60 5.25
C GLY A 72 1.15 -19.29 3.88
N TRP A 73 2.01 -19.03 2.90
CA TRP A 73 1.61 -18.57 1.56
C TRP A 73 0.86 -19.64 0.75
N SER A 74 0.92 -20.89 1.19
CA SER A 74 0.19 -22.05 0.66
C SER A 74 -0.99 -22.48 1.53
N ARG A 75 -1.26 -21.80 2.66
CA ARG A 75 -2.33 -22.16 3.59
C ARG A 75 -3.68 -21.97 2.91
N ASP A 76 -4.54 -22.98 2.98
CA ASP A 76 -5.93 -22.92 2.55
C ASP A 76 -6.83 -23.27 3.73
N VAL A 77 -7.78 -22.39 4.06
CA VAL A 77 -8.82 -22.72 5.03
C VAL A 77 -9.94 -23.51 4.37
N ARG A 78 -10.50 -24.48 5.09
CA ARG A 78 -11.73 -25.15 4.66
C ARG A 78 -12.84 -24.11 4.63
N TYR A 79 -13.34 -23.82 3.43
CA TYR A 79 -14.20 -22.65 3.23
C TYR A 79 -15.51 -23.01 2.53
N TYR A 80 -15.50 -23.87 1.51
CA TYR A 80 -16.74 -24.28 0.86
C TYR A 80 -17.45 -25.39 1.67
N ILE A 81 -18.76 -25.28 1.82
CA ILE A 81 -19.58 -26.17 2.68
C ILE A 81 -19.54 -27.63 2.18
N GLU A 82 -19.55 -27.82 0.86
CA GLU A 82 -19.61 -29.13 0.22
C GLU A 82 -18.22 -29.81 0.07
N GLU A 83 -17.19 -29.29 0.74
CA GLU A 83 -15.87 -29.92 0.72
C GLU A 83 -15.91 -31.28 1.42
N GLY A 84 -15.83 -32.35 0.62
CA GLY A 84 -15.50 -33.70 1.09
C GLY A 84 -14.07 -33.77 1.65
N PRO A 85 -13.68 -34.90 2.28
CA PRO A 85 -12.31 -35.08 2.77
C PRO A 85 -11.30 -34.92 1.61
N ARG A 86 -10.20 -34.18 1.85
CA ARG A 86 -9.19 -33.91 0.82
C ARG A 86 -8.70 -35.21 0.15
N PRO A 87 -8.60 -35.28 -1.19
CA PRO A 87 -7.79 -36.32 -1.82
C PRO A 87 -6.34 -36.19 -1.33
N ARG A 88 -5.66 -37.33 -1.16
CA ARG A 88 -4.35 -37.49 -0.50
C ARG A 88 -3.16 -36.81 -1.21
N ARG A 89 -3.24 -35.54 -1.62
CA ARG A 89 -2.05 -34.71 -1.82
C ARG A 89 -1.84 -33.90 -0.54
N GLY A 90 -0.72 -34.15 0.13
CA GLY A 90 -0.44 -33.65 1.48
C GLY A 90 -0.89 -34.57 2.63
N ALA A 91 -1.57 -35.69 2.37
CA ALA A 91 -1.91 -36.65 3.44
C ALA A 91 -0.67 -37.37 3.98
N LEU A 92 0.36 -37.57 3.14
CA LEU A 92 1.65 -38.11 3.56
C LEU A 92 2.44 -37.07 4.35
N GLU A 93 2.40 -35.79 3.99
CA GLU A 93 3.02 -34.70 4.76
C GLU A 93 2.30 -34.50 6.10
N ALA A 94 0.97 -34.38 6.10
CA ALA A 94 0.17 -34.26 7.32
C ALA A 94 0.23 -35.51 8.22
N TRP A 95 0.45 -36.70 7.64
CA TRP A 95 0.76 -37.92 8.39
C TRP A 95 2.20 -37.88 8.91
N ALA A 96 3.18 -37.54 8.07
CA ALA A 96 4.58 -37.43 8.47
C ALA A 96 4.76 -36.43 9.60
N SER A 97 4.12 -35.26 9.56
CA SER A 97 4.19 -34.24 10.63
C SER A 97 3.44 -34.66 11.90
N ARG A 98 2.45 -35.56 11.80
CA ARG A 98 1.77 -36.14 12.98
C ARG A 98 2.52 -37.32 13.61
N VAL A 99 3.21 -38.12 12.80
CA VAL A 99 3.84 -39.37 13.27
C VAL A 99 5.35 -39.20 13.49
N SER A 100 5.99 -38.25 12.81
CA SER A 100 7.39 -37.86 13.00
C SER A 100 7.47 -36.59 13.83
N PHE A 101 8.02 -36.72 15.03
CA PHE A 101 8.39 -35.59 15.88
C PHE A 101 9.28 -34.57 15.13
N LEU A 102 10.18 -35.03 14.27
CA LEU A 102 11.07 -34.15 13.50
C LEU A 102 10.30 -33.34 12.44
N CYS A 103 9.38 -33.95 11.70
CA CYS A 103 8.57 -33.23 10.71
C CYS A 103 7.60 -32.26 11.39
N GLY A 104 6.99 -32.68 12.51
CA GLY A 104 6.18 -31.81 13.36
C GLY A 104 6.98 -30.63 13.91
N LEU A 105 8.22 -30.87 14.39
CA LEU A 105 9.10 -29.80 14.88
C LEU A 105 9.57 -28.88 13.74
N ILE A 106 9.77 -29.40 12.52
CA ILE A 106 10.14 -28.60 11.35
C ILE A 106 8.96 -27.72 10.91
N GLU A 107 7.75 -28.26 10.77
CA GLU A 107 6.54 -27.48 10.47
C GLU A 107 6.27 -26.44 11.57
N GLU A 108 6.33 -26.87 12.83
CA GLU A 108 6.13 -26.00 13.97
C GLU A 108 7.23 -24.94 14.06
N THR A 109 8.48 -25.25 13.68
CA THR A 109 9.57 -24.25 13.60
C THR A 109 9.35 -23.32 12.42
N ILE A 110 8.91 -23.81 11.26
CA ILE A 110 8.59 -22.97 10.09
C ILE A 110 7.45 -22.01 10.44
N GLU A 111 6.41 -22.49 11.11
CA GLU A 111 5.23 -21.72 11.51
C GLU A 111 5.55 -20.77 12.69
N LYS A 112 6.23 -21.26 13.74
CA LYS A 112 6.61 -20.44 14.92
C LYS A 112 7.69 -19.41 14.60
N GLN A 113 8.68 -19.75 13.77
CA GLN A 113 9.72 -18.81 13.35
C GLN A 113 9.26 -17.94 12.18
N ARG A 114 8.05 -18.16 11.64
CA ARG A 114 7.49 -17.43 10.49
C ARG A 114 8.49 -17.33 9.34
N LEU A 115 9.26 -18.41 9.12
CA LEU A 115 10.35 -18.43 8.15
C LEU A 115 9.74 -18.30 6.74
N PRO A 116 10.12 -17.29 5.94
CA PRO A 116 9.58 -17.10 4.61
C PRO A 116 10.21 -18.14 3.68
N PHE A 117 9.56 -19.30 3.53
CA PHE A 117 9.82 -20.14 2.38
C PHE A 117 9.07 -19.57 1.17
N PRO A 118 9.76 -19.27 0.05
CA PRO A 118 9.07 -18.90 -1.16
C PRO A 118 8.13 -20.05 -1.57
N PRO A 119 6.98 -19.75 -2.19
CA PRO A 119 6.13 -20.80 -2.74
C PRO A 119 6.95 -21.64 -3.72
N PRO A 120 6.70 -22.97 -3.81
CA PRO A 120 7.38 -23.79 -4.79
C PRO A 120 7.14 -23.21 -6.20
N PRO A 121 8.11 -23.31 -7.12
CA PRO A 121 8.03 -22.72 -8.48
C PRO A 121 6.94 -23.32 -9.38
N HIS A 122 6.02 -24.11 -8.81
CA HIS A 122 4.93 -24.83 -9.47
C HIS A 122 3.59 -24.70 -8.73
N ALA A 123 3.46 -23.82 -7.73
CA ALA A 123 2.15 -23.54 -7.14
C ALA A 123 1.28 -22.74 -8.14
N THR A 124 0.48 -23.42 -8.95
CA THR A 124 -0.58 -22.79 -9.75
C THR A 124 -1.86 -22.84 -8.93
N ARG A 125 -2.20 -21.72 -8.27
CA ARG A 125 -3.48 -21.56 -7.60
C ARG A 125 -4.62 -21.67 -8.61
N GLU A 126 -5.83 -21.91 -8.15
CA GLU A 126 -7.01 -21.88 -9.02
C GLU A 126 -7.57 -20.46 -9.11
N LEU A 127 -8.24 -20.12 -10.21
CA LEU A 127 -8.92 -18.82 -10.34
C LEU A 127 -9.97 -18.62 -9.25
N VAL A 128 -10.76 -19.68 -9.00
CA VAL A 128 -11.69 -19.75 -7.87
C VAL A 128 -11.00 -20.58 -6.78
N ASP A 129 -10.41 -19.86 -5.84
CA ASP A 129 -9.49 -20.40 -4.84
C ASP A 129 -10.14 -20.48 -3.43
N HIS A 130 -9.30 -20.65 -2.42
CA HIS A 130 -9.60 -20.59 -1.00
C HIS A 130 -8.90 -19.40 -0.33
N PRO A 131 -9.55 -18.76 0.67
CA PRO A 131 -8.86 -17.77 1.49
C PRO A 131 -7.77 -18.42 2.35
N ALA A 132 -6.78 -17.63 2.75
CA ALA A 132 -5.69 -18.05 3.63
C ALA A 132 -6.07 -18.03 5.11
N PHE A 133 -7.24 -17.48 5.46
CA PHE A 133 -7.70 -17.27 6.83
C PHE A 133 -9.22 -17.39 6.93
N THR A 134 -9.71 -17.66 8.14
CA THR A 134 -11.14 -17.66 8.45
C THR A 134 -11.65 -16.23 8.70
N PRO A 135 -12.97 -15.98 8.62
CA PRO A 135 -13.54 -14.69 9.02
C PRO A 135 -13.22 -14.28 10.46
N ASP A 136 -13.18 -15.25 11.39
CA ASP A 136 -12.83 -15.01 12.79
C ASP A 136 -11.36 -14.61 12.97
N GLU A 137 -10.46 -15.26 12.24
CA GLU A 137 -9.04 -14.90 12.22
C GLU A 137 -8.83 -13.50 11.67
N TYR A 138 -9.52 -13.14 10.58
CA TYR A 138 -9.47 -11.78 10.04
C TYR A 138 -9.96 -10.75 11.06
N ALA A 139 -11.12 -11.00 11.68
CA ALA A 139 -11.71 -10.11 12.68
C ALA A 139 -10.79 -9.94 13.90
N PHE A 140 -10.17 -11.04 14.35
CA PHE A 140 -9.17 -11.02 15.42
C PHE A 140 -7.96 -10.16 15.06
N LEU A 141 -7.35 -10.38 13.87
CA LEU A 141 -6.17 -9.63 13.44
C LEU A 141 -6.45 -8.14 13.30
N ARG A 142 -7.61 -7.76 12.74
CA ARG A 142 -8.03 -6.37 12.60
C ARG A 142 -8.11 -5.68 13.96
N GLU A 143 -8.78 -6.32 14.92
CA GLU A 143 -8.97 -5.76 16.24
C GLU A 143 -7.65 -5.75 17.04
N ASP A 144 -6.81 -6.78 16.89
CA ASP A 144 -5.48 -6.84 17.49
C ASP A 144 -4.57 -5.73 16.96
N PHE A 145 -4.56 -5.52 15.64
CA PHE A 145 -3.84 -4.43 15.00
C PHE A 145 -4.26 -3.07 15.56
N ARG A 146 -5.56 -2.81 15.63
CA ARG A 146 -6.13 -1.57 16.18
C ARG A 146 -5.68 -1.34 17.61
N ARG A 147 -5.79 -2.34 18.49
CA ARG A 147 -5.37 -2.25 19.89
C ARG A 147 -3.86 -2.02 20.02
N ARG A 148 -3.04 -2.72 19.25
CA ARG A 148 -1.58 -2.56 19.31
C ARG A 148 -1.14 -1.19 18.83
N LEU A 149 -1.75 -0.68 17.77
CA LEU A 149 -1.48 0.65 17.25
C LEU A 149 -1.84 1.73 18.28
N ASP A 150 -3.01 1.64 18.91
CA ASP A 150 -3.42 2.53 20.02
C ASP A 150 -2.41 2.46 21.19
N ARG A 151 -2.02 1.25 21.60
CA ARG A 151 -1.10 1.05 22.73
C ARG A 151 0.31 1.59 22.48
N VAL A 152 0.86 1.44 21.27
CA VAL A 152 2.19 1.97 20.95
C VAL A 152 2.18 3.50 20.88
N VAL A 153 1.11 4.11 20.38
CA VAL A 153 0.96 5.57 20.39
C VAL A 153 0.78 6.09 21.82
N ALA A 154 -0.07 5.46 22.63
CA ALA A 154 -0.21 5.78 24.05
C ALA A 154 1.09 5.61 24.83
N TYR A 155 1.94 4.65 24.44
CA TYR A 155 3.28 4.50 25.01
C TYR A 155 4.20 5.66 24.63
N CYS A 156 4.18 6.10 23.36
CA CYS A 156 4.90 7.29 22.92
C CYS A 156 4.49 8.54 23.72
N ASP A 157 3.18 8.73 23.95
CA ASP A 157 2.67 9.83 24.77
C ASP A 157 3.23 9.82 26.20
N ARG A 158 3.18 8.65 26.87
CA ARG A 158 3.77 8.50 28.22
C ARG A 158 5.27 8.74 28.23
N LEU A 159 5.94 8.33 27.15
CA LEU A 159 7.37 8.55 26.98
C LEU A 159 7.68 10.01 26.63
N GLY A 160 6.72 10.84 26.24
CA GLY A 160 6.95 12.17 25.67
C GLY A 160 7.69 12.13 24.34
N ALA A 161 7.55 11.04 23.58
CA ALA A 161 8.08 10.90 22.22
C ALA A 161 6.96 11.18 21.22
N LEU A 162 7.26 11.89 20.13
CA LEU A 162 6.29 12.22 19.09
C LEU A 162 5.96 10.99 18.21
N PRO A 163 4.73 10.46 18.20
CA PRO A 163 4.35 9.40 17.27
C PRO A 163 4.12 9.98 15.87
N ILE A 164 4.78 9.42 14.86
CA ILE A 164 4.56 9.74 13.44
C ILE A 164 4.00 8.50 12.76
N LEU A 165 2.71 8.54 12.46
CA LEU A 165 1.98 7.43 11.85
C LEU A 165 1.93 7.61 10.33
N VAL A 166 2.57 6.71 9.59
CA VAL A 166 2.46 6.65 8.13
C VAL A 166 1.44 5.60 7.76
N LEU A 167 0.25 6.06 7.40
CA LEU A 167 -0.83 5.23 6.90
C LEU A 167 -0.38 4.53 5.61
N PRO A 168 -0.36 3.20 5.55
CA PRO A 168 0.13 2.51 4.35
C PRO A 168 -0.76 2.75 3.12
N ALA A 169 -0.14 3.25 2.05
CA ALA A 169 -0.70 3.24 0.70
C ALA A 169 -0.18 2.03 -0.08
N SER A 170 -0.87 1.64 -1.14
CA SER A 170 -0.50 0.50 -1.97
C SER A 170 -0.71 0.78 -3.45
N ASN A 171 -0.06 -0.02 -4.29
CA ASN A 171 -0.31 -0.05 -5.71
C ASN A 171 -1.67 -0.71 -5.95
N ASP A 172 -2.65 0.07 -6.39
CA ASP A 172 -4.04 -0.36 -6.54
C ASP A 172 -4.27 -0.91 -7.95
N SER A 173 -3.76 -0.26 -9.01
CA SER A 173 -3.96 -0.68 -10.41
C SER A 173 -2.89 -1.61 -10.97
N GLY A 174 -1.66 -1.52 -10.48
CA GLY A 174 -0.52 -2.31 -10.95
C GLY A 174 -0.34 -3.66 -10.24
N TYR A 175 -1.07 -3.89 -9.15
CA TYR A 175 -0.98 -5.16 -8.41
C TYR A 175 -2.34 -5.85 -8.27
N PRO A 176 -2.57 -6.99 -8.93
CA PRO A 176 -3.82 -7.71 -8.82
C PRO A 176 -3.96 -8.46 -7.46
N PRO A 177 -5.18 -8.87 -7.04
CA PRO A 177 -5.43 -9.55 -5.75
C PRO A 177 -4.93 -11.00 -5.72
N ALA A 178 -4.08 -11.37 -4.76
CA ALA A 178 -3.38 -12.65 -4.72
C ALA A 178 -4.33 -13.85 -4.88
N ARG A 179 -5.44 -13.86 -4.14
CA ARG A 179 -6.43 -14.94 -4.18
C ARG A 179 -7.84 -14.40 -4.28
N SER A 180 -8.69 -15.08 -5.04
CA SER A 180 -10.11 -14.76 -5.19
C SER A 180 -10.95 -16.01 -4.97
N TYR A 181 -12.04 -15.88 -4.24
CA TYR A 181 -12.89 -17.00 -3.83
C TYR A 181 -14.36 -16.56 -3.84
N LEU A 182 -15.28 -17.53 -3.94
CA LEU A 182 -16.72 -17.27 -4.08
C LEU A 182 -17.43 -17.36 -2.72
N ALA A 183 -18.75 -17.21 -2.70
CA ALA A 183 -19.52 -17.48 -1.46
C ALA A 183 -19.36 -18.95 -1.02
N PRO A 184 -19.34 -19.25 0.30
CA PRO A 184 -19.00 -20.58 0.81
C PRO A 184 -20.03 -21.66 0.45
N ASN A 185 -21.27 -21.24 0.16
CA ASN A 185 -22.37 -22.10 -0.28
C ASN A 185 -22.42 -22.28 -1.80
N THR A 186 -21.43 -21.81 -2.57
CA THR A 186 -21.41 -21.95 -4.03
C THR A 186 -21.05 -23.40 -4.42
N PRO A 187 -21.94 -24.16 -5.09
CA PRO A 187 -21.67 -25.55 -5.48
C PRO A 187 -20.52 -25.67 -6.50
N PRO A 188 -19.81 -26.82 -6.57
CA PRO A 188 -18.69 -27.02 -7.50
C PRO A 188 -19.01 -26.68 -8.96
N ALA A 189 -20.16 -27.12 -9.47
CA ALA A 189 -20.58 -26.85 -10.85
C ALA A 189 -20.72 -25.35 -11.13
N ASP A 190 -21.20 -24.58 -10.15
CA ASP A 190 -21.35 -23.13 -10.26
C ASP A 190 -20.00 -22.42 -10.17
N ARG A 191 -19.05 -22.93 -9.37
CA ARG A 191 -17.67 -22.42 -9.32
C ARG A 191 -16.98 -22.58 -10.67
N GLU A 192 -17.12 -23.74 -11.29
CA GLU A 192 -16.57 -23.99 -12.62
C GLU A 192 -17.25 -23.13 -13.71
N ALA A 193 -18.58 -22.99 -13.65
CA ALA A 193 -19.34 -22.15 -14.57
C ALA A 193 -18.93 -20.68 -14.44
N PHE A 194 -18.72 -20.20 -13.20
CA PHE A 194 -18.20 -18.87 -12.93
C PHE A 194 -16.79 -18.69 -13.50
N ALA A 195 -15.89 -19.65 -13.27
CA ALA A 195 -14.52 -19.61 -13.79
C ALA A 195 -14.46 -19.62 -15.33
N ARG A 196 -15.39 -20.30 -16.02
CA ARG A 196 -15.54 -20.22 -17.48
C ARG A 196 -15.99 -18.83 -17.91
N ALA A 197 -17.10 -18.34 -17.35
CA ALA A 197 -17.64 -17.02 -17.69
C ALA A 197 -16.64 -15.87 -17.41
N PHE A 198 -15.86 -15.98 -16.33
CA PHE A 198 -14.78 -15.04 -16.04
C PHE A 198 -13.70 -15.04 -17.13
N ARG A 199 -13.26 -16.22 -17.58
CA ARG A 199 -12.25 -16.33 -18.66
C ARG A 199 -12.77 -15.75 -19.98
N ASP A 200 -14.04 -15.99 -20.30
CA ASP A 200 -14.68 -15.41 -21.48
C ASP A 200 -14.73 -13.87 -21.39
N ALA A 201 -15.07 -13.32 -20.22
CA ALA A 201 -15.04 -11.87 -19.98
C ALA A 201 -13.61 -11.28 -20.11
N ARG A 202 -12.62 -11.96 -19.53
CA ARG A 202 -11.20 -11.54 -19.62
C ARG A 202 -10.69 -11.53 -21.06
N ALA A 203 -11.12 -12.47 -21.89
CA ALA A 203 -10.74 -12.52 -23.31
C ALA A 203 -11.26 -11.32 -24.13
N LEU A 204 -12.31 -10.63 -23.65
CA LEU A 204 -12.90 -9.45 -24.29
C LEU A 204 -12.20 -8.15 -23.90
N GLU A 205 -11.35 -8.13 -22.86
CA GLU A 205 -10.82 -6.90 -22.26
C GLU A 205 -10.13 -5.92 -23.24
N HIS A 206 -9.51 -6.47 -24.28
CA HIS A 206 -8.77 -5.71 -25.29
C HIS A 206 -9.54 -5.57 -26.60
N SER A 207 -10.37 -6.56 -26.95
CA SER A 207 -11.07 -6.61 -28.25
C SER A 207 -12.44 -5.93 -28.21
N ASP A 208 -13.16 -6.02 -27.09
CA ASP A 208 -14.47 -5.41 -26.88
C ASP A 208 -14.66 -5.01 -25.41
N PRO A 209 -14.11 -3.84 -25.01
CA PRO A 209 -14.14 -3.39 -23.61
C PRO A 209 -15.58 -3.15 -23.10
N THR A 210 -16.51 -2.80 -23.99
CA THR A 210 -17.93 -2.60 -23.63
C THR A 210 -18.57 -3.92 -23.22
N ARG A 211 -18.37 -4.99 -24.00
CA ARG A 211 -18.86 -6.32 -23.62
C ARG A 211 -18.11 -6.89 -22.42
N ALA A 212 -16.81 -6.64 -22.30
CA ALA A 212 -16.04 -7.05 -21.13
C ALA A 212 -16.60 -6.42 -19.85
N GLU A 213 -16.88 -5.11 -19.86
CA GLU A 213 -17.50 -4.42 -18.72
C GLU A 213 -18.85 -5.03 -18.35
N ALA A 214 -19.75 -5.21 -19.32
CA ALA A 214 -21.06 -5.78 -19.08
C ALA A 214 -20.96 -7.20 -18.47
N ALA A 215 -20.02 -8.01 -18.97
CA ALA A 215 -19.76 -9.35 -18.45
C ALA A 215 -19.22 -9.32 -17.00
N PHE A 216 -18.26 -8.44 -16.70
CA PHE A 216 -17.75 -8.30 -15.34
C PHE A 216 -18.80 -7.79 -14.35
N ARG A 217 -19.65 -6.83 -14.76
CA ARG A 217 -20.78 -6.39 -13.93
C ARG A 217 -21.77 -7.53 -13.66
N ALA A 218 -22.07 -8.36 -14.66
CA ALA A 218 -22.92 -9.53 -14.48
C ALA A 218 -22.32 -10.59 -13.54
N LEU A 219 -20.99 -10.78 -13.57
CA LEU A 219 -20.28 -11.64 -12.62
C LEU A 219 -20.38 -11.09 -11.20
N LEU A 220 -20.15 -9.79 -10.99
CA LEU A 220 -20.27 -9.15 -9.67
C LEU A 220 -21.71 -9.15 -9.12
N ALA A 221 -22.71 -9.06 -9.99
CA ALA A 221 -24.11 -9.18 -9.57
C ALA A 221 -24.42 -10.55 -8.95
N ARG A 222 -23.71 -11.61 -9.37
CA ARG A 222 -23.86 -12.97 -8.85
C ARG A 222 -22.94 -13.24 -7.66
N GLN A 223 -21.71 -12.74 -7.72
CA GLN A 223 -20.64 -13.02 -6.76
C GLN A 223 -19.91 -11.71 -6.42
N PRO A 224 -20.52 -10.88 -5.56
CA PRO A 224 -20.06 -9.51 -5.30
C PRO A 224 -18.73 -9.43 -4.53
N SER A 225 -18.27 -10.54 -3.94
CA SER A 225 -17.01 -10.59 -3.18
C SER A 225 -15.81 -11.08 -3.99
N PHE A 226 -15.96 -11.37 -5.29
CA PHE A 226 -14.86 -11.94 -6.08
C PHE A 226 -13.85 -10.86 -6.51
N ALA A 227 -12.73 -10.78 -5.77
CA ALA A 227 -11.75 -9.72 -5.87
C ALA A 227 -11.17 -9.50 -7.29
N GLU A 228 -10.82 -10.57 -8.00
CA GLU A 228 -10.25 -10.48 -9.35
C GLU A 228 -11.23 -9.84 -10.35
N THR A 229 -12.54 -10.07 -10.24
CA THR A 229 -13.53 -9.40 -11.11
C THR A 229 -13.55 -7.90 -10.88
N HIS A 230 -13.46 -7.44 -9.63
CA HIS A 230 -13.32 -6.02 -9.34
C HIS A 230 -12.04 -5.44 -9.96
N PHE A 231 -10.90 -6.13 -9.85
CA PHE A 231 -9.65 -5.67 -10.44
C PHE A 231 -9.74 -5.55 -11.97
N ARG A 232 -10.29 -6.55 -12.65
CA ARG A 232 -10.44 -6.53 -14.12
C ARG A 232 -11.45 -5.49 -14.59
N LEU A 233 -12.57 -5.33 -13.88
CA LEU A 233 -13.53 -4.26 -14.15
C LEU A 233 -12.89 -2.88 -13.97
N ALA A 234 -12.12 -2.67 -12.91
CA ALA A 234 -11.40 -1.40 -12.69
C ALA A 234 -10.48 -1.05 -13.86
N ARG A 235 -9.73 -2.02 -14.41
CA ARG A 235 -8.88 -1.81 -15.58
C ARG A 235 -9.66 -1.40 -16.83
N VAL A 236 -10.82 -2.02 -17.07
CA VAL A 236 -11.69 -1.64 -18.20
C VAL A 236 -12.24 -0.23 -18.02
N LEU A 237 -12.70 0.11 -16.80
CA LEU A 237 -13.20 1.44 -16.44
C LEU A 237 -12.12 2.52 -16.58
N GLU A 238 -10.91 2.24 -16.10
CA GLU A 238 -9.75 3.15 -16.18
C GLU A 238 -9.39 3.44 -17.65
N ARG A 239 -9.29 2.40 -18.49
CA ARG A 239 -9.09 2.57 -19.94
C ARG A 239 -10.21 3.36 -20.61
N SER A 240 -11.42 3.33 -20.05
CA SER A 240 -12.57 4.11 -20.53
C SER A 240 -12.64 5.53 -19.95
N GLY A 241 -11.65 5.97 -19.15
CA GLY A 241 -11.64 7.30 -18.53
C GLY A 241 -12.54 7.45 -17.29
N ARG A 242 -13.14 6.37 -16.78
CA ARG A 242 -14.02 6.37 -15.60
C ARG A 242 -13.23 6.15 -14.31
N TYR A 243 -12.33 7.08 -14.03
CA TYR A 243 -11.29 6.91 -13.00
C TYR A 243 -11.82 6.76 -11.58
N GLU A 244 -12.85 7.53 -11.19
CA GLU A 244 -13.41 7.43 -9.84
C GLU A 244 -14.07 6.06 -9.58
N GLU A 245 -14.76 5.51 -10.58
CA GLU A 245 -15.36 4.19 -10.48
C GLU A 245 -14.29 3.10 -10.47
N ALA A 246 -13.26 3.22 -11.32
CA ALA A 246 -12.11 2.34 -11.31
C ALA A 246 -11.43 2.31 -9.93
N ALA A 247 -11.18 3.47 -9.32
CA ALA A 247 -10.55 3.58 -8.01
C ALA A 247 -11.34 2.86 -6.90
N ARG A 248 -12.69 2.92 -6.94
CA ARG A 248 -13.54 2.15 -6.01
C ARG A 248 -13.38 0.65 -6.22
N HIS A 249 -13.39 0.19 -7.47
CA HIS A 249 -13.21 -1.22 -7.79
C HIS A 249 -11.81 -1.75 -7.45
N TYR A 250 -10.75 -0.97 -7.66
CA TYR A 250 -9.42 -1.36 -7.17
C TYR A 250 -9.35 -1.46 -5.64
N THR A 251 -10.02 -0.55 -4.92
CA THR A 251 -10.13 -0.61 -3.46
C THR A 251 -10.83 -1.90 -3.02
N TRP A 252 -11.96 -2.26 -3.65
CA TRP A 252 -12.63 -3.53 -3.36
C TRP A 252 -11.78 -4.75 -3.70
N ALA A 253 -11.05 -4.73 -4.81
CA ALA A 253 -10.16 -5.83 -5.17
C ALA A 253 -9.07 -6.06 -4.10
N ARG A 254 -8.49 -4.98 -3.55
CA ARG A 254 -7.55 -5.06 -2.44
C ARG A 254 -8.20 -5.63 -1.18
N ASP A 255 -9.36 -5.10 -0.80
CA ASP A 255 -9.99 -5.40 0.49
C ASP A 255 -10.62 -6.81 0.53
N LEU A 256 -10.97 -7.37 -0.64
CA LEU A 256 -11.55 -8.71 -0.79
C LEU A 256 -10.52 -9.80 -1.08
N ASP A 257 -9.23 -9.47 -1.11
CA ASP A 257 -8.14 -10.42 -1.40
C ASP A 257 -8.10 -11.53 -0.34
N GLY A 258 -8.09 -12.80 -0.79
CA GLY A 258 -7.99 -13.96 0.08
C GLY A 258 -6.60 -14.19 0.69
N MET A 259 -5.59 -13.45 0.23
CA MET A 259 -4.25 -13.38 0.84
C MET A 259 -3.68 -11.96 0.67
N PRO A 260 -4.10 -10.99 1.50
CA PRO A 260 -3.70 -9.60 1.33
C PRO A 260 -2.19 -9.41 1.42
N MET A 261 -1.59 -8.92 0.33
CA MET A 261 -0.21 -8.40 0.29
C MET A 261 -0.16 -6.88 0.52
N ARG A 262 -1.32 -6.26 0.67
CA ARG A 262 -1.55 -4.82 0.78
C ARG A 262 -2.42 -4.55 2.01
N CYS A 263 -2.21 -3.42 2.67
CA CYS A 263 -2.93 -3.05 3.89
C CYS A 263 -4.42 -2.81 3.58
N PRO A 264 -5.37 -3.59 4.11
CA PRO A 264 -6.78 -3.42 3.83
C PRO A 264 -7.35 -2.11 4.39
N SER A 265 -8.48 -1.62 3.83
CA SER A 265 -9.09 -0.33 4.21
C SER A 265 -9.45 -0.21 5.70
N ASP A 266 -9.82 -1.30 6.37
CA ASP A 266 -10.21 -1.27 7.78
C ASP A 266 -8.99 -1.25 8.73
N PHE A 267 -7.86 -1.86 8.34
CA PHE A 267 -6.56 -1.63 8.99
C PHE A 267 -6.11 -0.17 8.78
N GLN A 268 -6.36 0.40 7.59
CA GLN A 268 -6.13 1.83 7.35
C GLN A 268 -7.03 2.72 8.22
N ALA A 269 -8.30 2.33 8.44
CA ALA A 269 -9.21 3.07 9.30
C ALA A 269 -8.75 3.08 10.79
N ALA A 270 -8.06 2.04 11.24
CA ALA A 270 -7.49 1.98 12.59
C ALA A 270 -6.52 3.13 12.85
N TYR A 271 -5.64 3.45 11.90
CA TYR A 271 -4.73 4.59 11.98
C TYR A 271 -5.46 5.93 12.15
N ARG A 272 -6.50 6.19 11.34
CA ARG A 272 -7.29 7.43 11.45
C ARG A 272 -7.97 7.54 12.80
N THR A 273 -8.51 6.42 13.29
CA THR A 273 -9.14 6.33 14.61
C THR A 273 -8.15 6.58 15.74
N VAL A 274 -6.96 5.97 15.69
CA VAL A 274 -5.90 6.15 16.69
C VAL A 274 -5.38 7.58 16.66
N ALA A 275 -5.10 8.15 15.49
CA ALA A 275 -4.65 9.54 15.38
C ALA A 275 -5.68 10.55 15.94
N ALA A 276 -6.98 10.33 15.71
CA ALA A 276 -8.03 11.16 16.28
C ALA A 276 -8.10 11.07 17.81
N ARG A 277 -7.74 9.92 18.40
CA ARG A 277 -7.69 9.71 19.86
C ARG A 277 -6.43 10.27 20.51
N HIS A 278 -5.35 10.43 19.74
CA HIS A 278 -4.05 10.89 20.20
C HIS A 278 -3.62 12.14 19.42
N PRO A 279 -4.05 13.36 19.84
CA PRO A 279 -3.76 14.60 19.11
C PRO A 279 -2.25 14.92 18.98
N SER A 280 -1.44 14.35 19.85
CA SER A 280 0.04 14.37 19.77
C SER A 280 0.56 13.65 18.53
N ALA A 281 -0.15 12.67 17.97
CA ALA A 281 0.29 11.91 16.81
C ALA A 281 0.24 12.76 15.53
N ILE A 282 1.29 12.68 14.72
CA ILE A 282 1.26 13.08 13.32
C ILE A 282 0.66 11.93 12.52
N LEU A 283 -0.31 12.22 11.64
CA LEU A 283 -0.85 11.24 10.70
C LEU A 283 -0.52 11.67 9.28
N VAL A 284 0.39 10.94 8.65
CA VAL A 284 0.61 10.97 7.20
C VAL A 284 -0.41 10.02 6.57
N ASP A 285 -1.52 10.55 6.07
CA ASP A 285 -2.51 9.77 5.30
C ASP A 285 -1.94 9.43 3.92
N GLY A 286 -1.10 8.39 3.86
CA GLY A 286 -0.37 7.99 2.65
C GLY A 286 -1.25 7.85 1.40
N PRO A 287 -2.39 7.14 1.45
CA PRO A 287 -3.33 7.08 0.33
C PRO A 287 -3.77 8.46 -0.16
N ALA A 288 -4.14 9.39 0.74
CA ALA A 288 -4.53 10.74 0.34
C ALA A 288 -3.35 11.54 -0.25
N VAL A 289 -2.18 11.45 0.38
CA VAL A 289 -0.93 12.12 -0.08
C VAL A 289 -0.58 11.70 -1.49
N LEU A 290 -0.54 10.38 -1.74
CA LEU A 290 -0.12 9.84 -3.02
C LEU A 290 -1.18 10.02 -4.12
N ARG A 291 -2.48 9.94 -3.79
CA ARG A 291 -3.56 10.23 -4.75
C ARG A 291 -3.50 11.66 -5.32
N ARG A 292 -3.07 12.65 -4.52
CA ARG A 292 -2.90 14.04 -5.00
C ARG A 292 -1.88 14.17 -6.12
N ILE A 293 -0.89 13.28 -6.15
CA ILE A 293 0.18 13.30 -7.14
C ILE A 293 0.06 12.17 -8.18
N ALA A 294 -0.90 11.28 -8.01
CA ALA A 294 -1.18 10.17 -8.91
C ALA A 294 -1.74 10.67 -10.26
N PRO A 295 -1.38 10.03 -11.38
CA PRO A 295 -2.15 10.15 -12.61
C PRO A 295 -3.61 9.79 -12.34
N HIS A 296 -4.54 10.67 -12.74
CA HIS A 296 -5.99 10.44 -12.64
C HIS A 296 -6.54 10.10 -11.24
N GLY A 297 -5.75 10.28 -10.16
CA GLY A 297 -6.13 9.90 -8.80
C GLY A 297 -6.07 8.40 -8.49
N ILE A 298 -5.46 7.58 -9.36
CA ILE A 298 -5.32 6.13 -9.19
C ILE A 298 -3.89 5.79 -8.76
N LEU A 299 -3.75 5.02 -7.69
CA LEU A 299 -2.44 4.59 -7.19
C LEU A 299 -1.89 3.46 -8.07
N ASP A 300 -0.83 3.74 -8.82
CA ASP A 300 -0.30 2.89 -9.89
C ASP A 300 1.24 2.72 -9.81
N ASP A 301 1.82 2.11 -10.84
CA ASP A 301 3.26 1.86 -10.97
C ASP A 301 4.11 3.14 -11.00
N HIS A 302 3.55 4.34 -11.25
CA HIS A 302 4.32 5.58 -11.13
C HIS A 302 4.65 5.93 -9.67
N LEU A 303 3.93 5.35 -8.72
CA LEU A 303 4.05 5.61 -7.29
C LEU A 303 4.60 4.43 -6.51
N PHE A 304 4.63 3.23 -7.10
CA PHE A 304 5.12 2.02 -6.45
C PHE A 304 5.93 1.15 -7.41
N HIS A 305 6.99 0.52 -6.90
CA HIS A 305 7.76 -0.47 -7.68
C HIS A 305 7.11 -1.85 -7.70
N ASP A 306 6.24 -2.12 -6.73
CA ASP A 306 5.56 -3.41 -6.59
C ASP A 306 4.17 -3.23 -5.94
N ALA A 307 3.70 -4.23 -5.20
CA ALA A 307 2.41 -4.17 -4.50
C ALA A 307 2.27 -2.97 -3.54
N HIS A 308 3.37 -2.49 -2.96
CA HIS A 308 3.30 -1.50 -1.87
C HIS A 308 4.55 -0.67 -1.62
N HIS A 309 5.71 -0.98 -2.18
CA HIS A 309 6.92 -0.20 -1.95
C HIS A 309 6.95 1.07 -2.82
N PRO A 310 6.92 2.27 -2.22
CA PRO A 310 6.85 3.50 -2.98
C PRO A 310 8.08 3.74 -3.85
N THR A 311 7.89 4.46 -4.96
CA THR A 311 8.98 5.03 -5.74
C THR A 311 9.67 6.13 -4.94
N LEU A 312 10.84 6.61 -5.40
CA LEU A 312 11.54 7.75 -4.78
C LEU A 312 10.60 8.96 -4.62
N ARG A 313 9.79 9.19 -5.66
CA ARG A 313 8.76 10.23 -5.67
C ARG A 313 7.68 10.01 -4.62
N GLY A 314 7.24 8.76 -4.42
CA GLY A 314 6.31 8.40 -3.35
C GLY A 314 6.92 8.63 -1.96
N TYR A 315 8.16 8.17 -1.74
CA TYR A 315 8.88 8.39 -0.48
C TYR A 315 9.08 9.88 -0.15
N ALA A 316 9.48 10.69 -1.13
CA ALA A 316 9.63 12.14 -0.98
C ALA A 316 8.30 12.81 -0.59
N ALA A 317 7.19 12.42 -1.22
CA ALA A 317 5.87 12.98 -0.92
C ALA A 317 5.38 12.62 0.50
N LEU A 318 5.59 11.37 0.93
CA LEU A 318 5.25 10.94 2.29
C LEU A 318 6.10 11.65 3.34
N ALA A 319 7.40 11.84 3.07
CA ALA A 319 8.29 12.59 3.93
C ALA A 319 7.91 14.08 3.97
N GLN A 320 7.50 14.68 2.85
CA GLN A 320 7.07 16.08 2.79
C GLN A 320 5.85 16.32 3.68
N GLU A 321 4.86 15.42 3.64
CA GLU A 321 3.66 15.53 4.49
C GLU A 321 4.04 15.47 5.98
N ALA A 322 4.92 14.56 6.38
CA ALA A 322 5.42 14.52 7.75
C ALA A 322 6.18 15.80 8.13
N LEU A 323 7.04 16.31 7.24
CA LEU A 323 7.83 17.52 7.47
C LEU A 323 6.94 18.77 7.61
N ASP A 324 5.91 18.90 6.77
CA ASP A 324 4.95 20.00 6.83
C ASP A 324 4.19 20.00 8.16
N GLN A 325 3.78 18.82 8.64
CA GLN A 325 3.13 18.69 9.95
C GLN A 325 4.09 18.94 11.14
N LEU A 326 5.37 18.54 11.02
CA LEU A 326 6.39 18.87 12.02
C LEU A 326 6.62 20.38 12.11
N CYS A 327 6.70 21.07 10.96
CA CYS A 327 6.80 22.52 10.88
C CYS A 327 5.59 23.22 11.50
N ALA A 328 4.37 22.80 11.13
CA ALA A 328 3.13 23.38 11.65
C ALA A 328 3.02 23.29 13.19
N ARG A 329 3.58 22.22 13.77
CA ARG A 329 3.61 21.98 15.23
C ARG A 329 4.79 22.62 15.93
N ARG A 330 5.70 23.23 15.18
CA ARG A 330 7.00 23.71 15.66
C ARG A 330 7.80 22.64 16.42
N ALA A 331 7.72 21.39 15.95
CA ALA A 331 8.32 20.25 16.61
C ALA A 331 9.84 20.41 16.76
N PHE A 332 10.40 19.88 17.84
CA PHE A 332 11.84 19.89 18.15
C PHE A 332 12.50 21.28 18.24
N GLY A 333 11.72 22.33 18.47
CA GLY A 333 12.21 23.71 18.52
C GLY A 333 12.38 24.33 17.14
N TRP A 334 11.51 23.96 16.19
CA TRP A 334 11.45 24.56 14.86
C TRP A 334 11.48 26.10 14.93
N PRO A 335 12.36 26.80 14.19
CA PRO A 335 12.53 28.24 14.34
C PRO A 335 11.30 29.04 13.87
N ASP A 336 11.02 30.16 14.54
CA ASP A 336 9.94 31.06 14.15
C ASP A 336 10.15 31.62 12.75
N GLY A 337 9.08 31.62 11.94
CA GLY A 337 9.09 32.19 10.58
C GLY A 337 9.81 31.33 9.52
N VAL A 338 10.42 30.20 9.88
CA VAL A 338 11.08 29.30 8.92
C VAL A 338 10.07 28.27 8.39
N ALA A 339 9.82 28.30 7.07
CA ALA A 339 8.95 27.33 6.43
C ALA A 339 9.61 25.94 6.28
N ALA A 340 8.79 24.90 6.16
CA ALA A 340 9.24 23.57 5.77
C ALA A 340 9.95 23.62 4.40
N PRO A 341 11.20 23.10 4.30
CA PRO A 341 11.84 22.90 3.01
C PRO A 341 10.97 22.05 2.08
N ARG A 342 11.09 22.28 0.78
CA ARG A 342 10.48 21.42 -0.24
C ARG A 342 11.47 20.32 -0.62
N ILE A 343 10.97 19.09 -0.61
CA ILE A 343 11.74 17.89 -0.92
C ILE A 343 11.60 17.60 -2.41
N ASP A 344 12.66 17.89 -3.16
CA ASP A 344 12.77 17.50 -4.56
C ASP A 344 13.33 16.06 -4.66
N PRO A 345 12.68 15.14 -5.41
CA PRO A 345 13.24 13.81 -5.69
C PRO A 345 14.66 13.83 -6.24
N ALA A 346 15.04 14.82 -7.06
CA ALA A 346 16.39 14.95 -7.61
C ALA A 346 17.40 15.28 -6.50
N ASP A 347 17.08 16.21 -5.61
CA ASP A 347 17.92 16.53 -4.45
C ASP A 347 18.03 15.34 -3.51
N CYS A 348 16.93 14.59 -3.31
CA CYS A 348 16.95 13.33 -2.55
C CYS A 348 17.90 12.32 -3.19
N ALA A 349 17.79 12.09 -4.50
CA ALA A 349 18.66 11.14 -5.21
C ALA A 349 20.14 11.55 -5.09
N ALA A 350 20.45 12.83 -5.25
CA ALA A 350 21.81 13.35 -5.10
C ALA A 350 22.33 13.20 -3.66
N HIS A 351 21.54 13.61 -2.66
CA HIS A 351 21.93 13.55 -1.25
C HIS A 351 22.17 12.11 -0.78
N PHE A 352 21.28 11.19 -1.15
CA PHE A 352 21.40 9.77 -0.81
C PHE A 352 22.21 8.99 -1.84
N GLY A 353 22.91 9.64 -2.77
CA GLY A 353 23.83 9.03 -3.74
C GLY A 353 23.22 7.90 -4.56
N LEU A 354 22.00 8.07 -5.08
CA LEU A 354 21.34 7.09 -5.95
C LEU A 354 21.96 7.11 -7.36
N ASP A 355 23.09 6.44 -7.49
CA ASP A 355 23.80 6.19 -8.74
C ASP A 355 23.20 5.01 -9.53
N ALA A 356 23.78 4.72 -10.70
CA ALA A 356 23.33 3.63 -11.57
C ALA A 356 23.30 2.26 -10.86
N GLU A 357 24.28 1.96 -10.01
CA GLU A 357 24.35 0.69 -9.27
C GLU A 357 23.17 0.55 -8.29
N ARG A 358 22.84 1.62 -7.56
CA ARG A 358 21.71 1.61 -6.63
C ARG A 358 20.37 1.53 -7.35
N TRP A 359 20.22 2.19 -8.50
CA TRP A 359 19.02 2.06 -9.32
C TRP A 359 18.85 0.66 -9.92
N ALA A 360 19.94 0.03 -10.37
CA ALA A 360 19.92 -1.36 -10.81
C ALA A 360 19.52 -2.30 -9.65
N THR A 361 20.05 -2.07 -8.44
CA THR A 361 19.69 -2.85 -7.24
C THR A 361 18.20 -2.70 -6.88
N VAL A 362 17.63 -1.48 -6.99
CA VAL A 362 16.19 -1.25 -6.83
C VAL A 362 15.38 -2.12 -7.79
N CYS A 363 15.83 -2.21 -9.04
CA CYS A 363 15.19 -3.05 -10.05
C CYS A 363 15.30 -4.54 -9.71
N GLU A 364 16.48 -5.02 -9.34
CA GLU A 364 16.70 -6.43 -8.97
C GLU A 364 15.86 -6.88 -7.78
N ARG A 365 15.72 -6.01 -6.77
CA ARG A 365 14.85 -6.27 -5.61
C ARG A 365 13.38 -6.32 -5.99
N SER A 366 12.93 -5.40 -6.84
CA SER A 366 11.55 -5.38 -7.35
C SER A 366 11.27 -6.62 -8.21
N ALA A 367 12.21 -7.03 -9.06
CA ALA A 367 12.11 -8.28 -9.80
C ALA A 367 12.03 -9.51 -8.89
N THR A 368 12.85 -9.54 -7.83
CA THR A 368 12.83 -10.61 -6.82
C THR A 368 11.48 -10.69 -6.13
N PHE A 369 10.89 -9.54 -5.77
CA PHE A 369 9.54 -9.49 -5.20
C PHE A 369 8.53 -10.14 -6.14
N TYR A 370 8.46 -9.67 -7.39
CA TYR A 370 7.51 -10.19 -8.38
C TYR A 370 7.70 -11.69 -8.65
N GLY A 371 8.95 -12.16 -8.76
CA GLY A 371 9.25 -13.58 -8.93
C GLY A 371 8.79 -14.44 -7.74
N ARG A 372 8.95 -13.94 -6.50
CA ARG A 372 8.52 -14.65 -5.29
C ARG A 372 6.99 -14.71 -5.15
N VAL A 373 6.29 -13.65 -5.51
CA VAL A 373 4.82 -13.57 -5.37
C VAL A 373 4.06 -14.06 -6.61
N ALA A 374 4.74 -14.42 -7.70
CA ALA A 374 4.06 -14.86 -8.92
C ALA A 374 3.14 -16.07 -8.68
N PHE A 375 3.59 -17.02 -7.86
CA PHE A 375 2.92 -18.30 -7.63
C PHE A 375 1.92 -18.32 -6.46
N ILE A 376 1.68 -17.16 -5.82
CA ILE A 376 0.54 -17.03 -4.88
C ILE A 376 -0.76 -16.67 -5.60
N ARG A 377 -0.73 -16.58 -6.93
CA ARG A 377 -1.85 -16.28 -7.83
C ARG A 377 -2.17 -17.44 -8.76
N TYR A 378 -3.36 -17.41 -9.36
CA TYR A 378 -3.76 -18.41 -10.36
C TYR A 378 -3.04 -18.24 -11.70
N ASP A 379 -2.72 -16.99 -12.05
CA ASP A 379 -2.01 -16.62 -13.27
C ASP A 379 -0.74 -15.85 -12.89
N PRO A 380 0.44 -16.50 -12.99
CA PRO A 380 1.70 -15.87 -12.64
C PRO A 380 2.26 -14.97 -13.75
N SER A 381 1.67 -14.99 -14.96
CA SER A 381 2.27 -14.39 -16.16
C SER A 381 2.54 -12.89 -16.01
N GLU A 382 1.59 -12.14 -15.46
CA GLU A 382 1.71 -10.69 -15.25
C GLU A 382 2.89 -10.39 -14.30
N SER A 383 2.98 -11.07 -13.15
CA SER A 383 4.09 -10.89 -12.20
C SER A 383 5.43 -11.32 -12.78
N LEU A 384 5.50 -12.46 -13.49
CA LEU A 384 6.75 -12.89 -14.14
C LEU A 384 7.20 -11.90 -15.21
N HIS A 385 6.26 -11.34 -15.99
CA HIS A 385 6.58 -10.31 -16.96
C HIS A 385 7.10 -9.03 -16.31
N HIS A 386 6.53 -8.60 -15.18
CA HIS A 386 7.09 -7.49 -14.40
C HIS A 386 8.52 -7.82 -13.92
N ALA A 387 8.76 -9.03 -13.40
CA ALA A 387 10.10 -9.45 -12.98
C ALA A 387 11.13 -9.38 -14.13
N GLU A 388 10.77 -9.88 -15.31
CA GLU A 388 11.61 -9.81 -16.51
C GLU A 388 11.92 -8.37 -16.93
N ARG A 389 10.91 -7.50 -16.92
CA ARG A 389 11.09 -6.07 -17.26
C ARG A 389 12.05 -5.38 -16.30
N TYR A 390 11.91 -5.61 -14.99
CA TYR A 390 12.82 -5.05 -14.00
C TYR A 390 14.24 -5.59 -14.15
N LEU A 391 14.44 -6.89 -14.43
CA LEU A 391 15.76 -7.45 -14.71
C LEU A 391 16.39 -6.87 -16.00
N ALA A 392 15.57 -6.63 -17.03
CA ALA A 392 16.03 -5.97 -18.25
C ALA A 392 16.45 -4.52 -17.98
N ALA A 393 15.66 -3.78 -17.20
CA ALA A 393 15.96 -2.42 -16.77
C ALA A 393 17.28 -2.36 -15.97
N ALA A 394 17.49 -3.27 -15.02
CA ALA A 394 18.74 -3.38 -14.28
C ALA A 394 19.96 -3.53 -15.21
N ARG A 395 19.87 -4.45 -16.20
CA ARG A 395 20.95 -4.64 -17.19
C ARG A 395 21.21 -3.39 -18.04
N GLN A 396 20.16 -2.69 -18.46
CA GLN A 396 20.29 -1.45 -19.24
C GLN A 396 20.94 -0.33 -18.41
N ILE A 397 20.56 -0.16 -17.14
CA ILE A 397 21.15 0.83 -16.25
C ILE A 397 22.63 0.52 -16.00
N THR A 398 22.98 -0.74 -15.73
CA THR A 398 24.37 -1.17 -15.58
C THR A 398 25.19 -0.94 -16.86
N ALA A 399 24.55 -0.98 -18.04
CA ALA A 399 25.17 -0.66 -19.32
C ALA A 399 25.23 0.85 -19.63
N GLY A 400 24.77 1.72 -18.73
CA GLY A 400 24.87 3.17 -18.83
C GLY A 400 23.59 3.89 -19.27
N ALA A 401 22.45 3.19 -19.41
CA ALA A 401 21.17 3.85 -19.66
C ALA A 401 20.68 4.63 -18.43
N SER A 402 19.98 5.74 -18.64
CA SER A 402 19.38 6.49 -17.53
C SER A 402 18.20 5.72 -16.93
N PRO A 403 18.01 5.68 -15.60
CA PRO A 403 16.90 4.96 -14.97
C PRO A 403 15.50 5.40 -15.41
N ASP A 404 15.35 6.63 -15.89
CA ASP A 404 14.11 7.19 -16.45
C ASP A 404 13.82 6.74 -17.89
N GLU A 405 14.79 6.15 -18.59
CA GLU A 405 14.68 5.76 -20.01
C GLU A 405 14.45 4.25 -20.22
N VAL A 406 14.59 3.43 -19.16
CA VAL A 406 14.49 1.96 -19.26
C VAL A 406 13.07 1.40 -19.24
N GLY A 407 12.06 2.27 -19.36
CA GLY A 407 10.66 1.87 -19.57
C GLY A 407 9.98 1.26 -18.34
N ILE A 408 10.46 1.55 -17.13
CA ILE A 408 9.78 1.22 -15.87
C ILE A 408 9.09 2.48 -15.33
N PRO A 409 7.75 2.51 -15.23
CA PRO A 409 7.05 3.65 -14.65
C PRO A 409 7.55 3.96 -13.24
N GLY A 410 7.73 5.25 -12.94
CA GLY A 410 8.13 5.69 -11.59
C GLY A 410 9.58 5.38 -11.19
N LEU A 411 10.38 4.74 -12.05
CA LEU A 411 11.80 4.54 -11.85
C LEU A 411 12.59 5.80 -12.24
N GLY A 412 13.67 6.09 -11.50
CA GLY A 412 14.48 7.27 -11.72
C GLY A 412 13.82 8.56 -11.24
N LEU A 413 14.13 9.65 -11.95
CA LEU A 413 13.61 10.98 -11.68
C LEU A 413 12.50 11.32 -12.67
N PRO A 414 11.46 12.09 -12.28
CA PRO A 414 10.45 12.54 -13.22
C PRO A 414 11.12 13.31 -14.37
N SER A 415 10.87 12.89 -15.61
CA SER A 415 11.47 13.56 -16.77
C SER A 415 11.05 15.04 -16.80
N SER A 416 11.93 15.91 -17.33
CA SER A 416 11.63 17.35 -17.46
C SER A 416 10.36 17.65 -18.29
N SER A 417 9.84 16.67 -19.03
CA SER A 417 8.59 16.75 -19.79
C SER A 417 7.34 16.56 -18.92
N GLU A 418 7.39 15.70 -17.90
CA GLU A 418 6.31 15.49 -16.93
C GLU A 418 6.22 16.66 -15.94
N ALA A 419 7.37 17.21 -15.54
CA ALA A 419 7.44 18.43 -14.74
C ALA A 419 6.82 19.63 -15.50
N ARG A 420 7.14 19.79 -16.80
CA ARG A 420 6.55 20.83 -17.65
C ARG A 420 5.04 20.66 -17.88
N ARG A 421 4.56 19.43 -18.12
CA ARG A 421 3.12 19.15 -18.23
C ARG A 421 2.38 19.46 -16.92
N ARG A 422 2.99 19.22 -15.76
CA ARG A 422 2.41 19.59 -14.46
C ARG A 422 2.32 21.10 -14.29
N GLU A 423 3.37 21.84 -14.62
CA GLU A 423 3.30 23.30 -14.59
C GLU A 423 2.26 23.86 -15.57
N GLU A 424 2.07 23.24 -16.73
CA GLU A 424 1.01 23.63 -17.68
C GLU A 424 -0.38 23.33 -17.13
N VAL A 425 -0.60 22.18 -16.49
CA VAL A 425 -1.88 21.83 -15.86
C VAL A 425 -2.17 22.72 -14.64
N ILE A 426 -1.16 23.05 -13.83
CA ILE A 426 -1.29 23.98 -12.71
C ILE A 426 -1.60 25.39 -13.24
N ARG A 427 -0.85 25.89 -14.23
CA ARG A 427 -1.12 27.17 -14.89
C ARG A 427 -2.50 27.21 -15.54
N HIS A 428 -2.98 26.09 -16.09
CA HIS A 428 -4.31 26.01 -16.68
C HIS A 428 -5.41 26.07 -15.60
N LYS A 429 -5.24 25.36 -14.47
CA LYS A 429 -6.15 25.45 -13.32
C LYS A 429 -6.15 26.83 -12.65
N GLU A 430 -5.03 27.54 -12.68
CA GLU A 430 -4.93 28.93 -12.19
C GLU A 430 -5.58 29.93 -13.17
N ARG A 431 -5.55 29.65 -14.48
CA ARG A 431 -6.23 30.45 -15.51
C ARG A 431 -7.75 30.24 -15.54
N GLU A 432 -8.23 29.05 -15.20
CA GLU A 432 -9.65 28.67 -15.13
C GLU A 432 -10.33 29.12 -13.82
N GLY A 433 -9.86 30.19 -13.18
CA GLY A 433 -10.30 30.64 -11.86
C GLY A 433 -11.83 30.67 -11.69
N PHE A 434 -12.33 29.81 -10.78
CA PHE A 434 -13.64 30.00 -10.17
C PHE A 434 -13.68 31.38 -9.49
N PRO A 435 -14.74 32.18 -9.69
CA PRO A 435 -14.80 33.51 -9.12
C PRO A 435 -14.87 33.41 -7.59
N LYS A 436 -13.93 34.08 -6.92
CA LYS A 436 -14.03 34.37 -5.48
C LYS A 436 -15.34 35.13 -5.27
N LYS A 437 -16.38 34.46 -4.75
CA LYS A 437 -17.52 35.16 -4.16
C LYS A 437 -16.98 35.96 -2.99
N SER A 438 -16.90 37.29 -3.16
CA SER A 438 -16.75 38.24 -2.08
C SER A 438 -17.90 38.01 -1.09
N LEU A 439 -17.58 37.43 0.06
CA LEU A 439 -18.41 37.63 1.26
C LEU A 439 -18.26 39.10 1.65
N GLY A 440 -19.10 39.93 1.04
CA GLY A 440 -19.34 41.30 1.49
C GLY A 440 -19.96 41.25 2.88
N VAL A 441 -19.15 41.54 3.88
CA VAL A 441 -19.63 41.97 5.19
C VAL A 441 -20.23 43.36 4.99
N GLN A 442 -21.54 43.44 4.78
CA GLN A 442 -22.27 44.69 4.91
C GLN A 442 -22.51 44.95 6.39
N ALA A 443 -21.86 46.00 6.90
CA ALA A 443 -22.16 46.62 8.17
C ALA A 443 -23.59 47.19 8.12
N ALA A 444 -24.46 46.71 9.01
CA ALA A 444 -25.76 47.32 9.26
C ALA A 444 -25.57 48.48 10.24
N THR A 445 -25.72 49.71 9.74
CA THR A 445 -25.90 50.91 10.53
C THR A 445 -27.31 50.94 11.11
N SER A 446 -27.40 51.40 12.35
CA SER A 446 -28.61 51.74 13.09
C SER A 446 -29.47 52.77 12.37
N ASP A 447 -30.78 52.55 12.23
CA ASP A 447 -31.80 53.51 12.69
C ASP A 447 -33.19 52.84 12.74
N GLY A 448 -34.03 53.30 13.67
CA GLY A 448 -35.25 52.63 14.09
C GLY A 448 -36.48 52.87 13.22
N SER A 449 -37.46 51.98 13.35
CA SER A 449 -38.88 52.31 13.49
C SER A 449 -39.73 51.03 13.63
N ARG A 450 -40.86 51.22 14.32
CA ARG A 450 -41.84 50.24 14.81
C ARG A 450 -42.53 49.38 13.73
N ALA A 451 -42.87 48.14 14.09
CA ALA A 451 -44.21 47.51 14.00
C ALA A 451 -44.06 45.97 14.17
N THR A 452 -44.46 45.37 15.29
CA THR A 452 -45.77 44.73 15.56
C THR A 452 -46.12 43.53 14.67
N ILE A 453 -45.96 42.33 15.26
CA ILE A 453 -46.80 41.10 15.24
C ILE A 453 -47.63 40.80 13.99
N VAL A 454 -47.49 39.59 13.40
CA VAL A 454 -48.53 38.54 13.25
C VAL A 454 -47.88 37.26 12.67
N ARG A 455 -48.05 36.13 13.37
CA ARG A 455 -47.90 34.74 12.86
C ARG A 455 -49.22 34.32 12.17
N PRO A 456 -49.19 33.41 11.18
CA PRO A 456 -49.15 31.97 11.50
C PRO A 456 -47.78 31.33 11.28
#